data_AF-A0A2T4V1M2-F1
#
_entry.id   AF-A0A2T4V1M2-F1
#
_cell.length_a   1.000
_cell.length_b   1.000
_cell.length_c   1.000
_cell.angle_alpha   90.00
_cell.angle_beta   90.00
_cell.angle_gamma   90.00
#
_symmetry.space_group_name_H-M   'P 1'
#
loop_
_entity.id
_entity.type
_entity.pdbx_description
1 polymer ?
#
loop_
_entity_poly.entity_id
_entity_poly.type
_entity_poly.pdbx_seq_one_letter_code
_entity_poly.pdbx_strand_id
1 'polypeptide(L)'
;MNPPTTNWTPGLIVLAVGFIAAALFLLTQRRKGAPAPEPKGGVLEDLERRYQSLIEQLKELAAEKHTVTPEHYAAERSRLELEAAAALRAKDEHQKKKDGAPAAQTAPVSTGFLSPQLKGALWGGGIVLFFGILGYTLVSEQRTRGEEDAATGRVPPGMAGNGQQMQQEDPELTQAMERLKNNPGDLDAAALLSHELIRRQMYEEADRVTMRALAMDPFNVELRVHKGVLRAVRGDEAGSEQELTQLVDTYPDAQEALLFMGAIAMRRGDKAKALESFERFAVEVPANMQPPPLLSAIQQLRGELGR
;
A
#
# COMPACT_ATOMS: atom_id res chain seq x y z
N MET A 1 13.31 -49.12 -10.43
CA MET A 1 12.95 -48.38 -9.20
C MET A 1 11.53 -47.90 -9.37
N ASN A 2 10.58 -48.39 -8.57
CA ASN A 2 9.19 -47.95 -8.65
C ASN A 2 9.08 -46.54 -8.04
N PRO A 3 8.35 -45.59 -8.66
CA PRO A 3 8.21 -44.24 -8.12
C PRO A 3 7.42 -44.26 -6.80
N PRO A 4 7.74 -43.38 -5.84
CA PRO A 4 7.00 -43.31 -4.58
C PRO A 4 5.54 -42.94 -4.85
N THR A 5 4.62 -43.74 -4.34
CA THR A 5 3.18 -43.49 -4.46
C THR A 5 2.78 -42.38 -3.49
N THR A 6 2.26 -41.27 -4.02
CA THR A 6 1.77 -40.15 -3.21
C THR A 6 0.57 -40.58 -2.38
N ASN A 7 0.68 -40.50 -1.05
CA ASN A 7 -0.37 -40.87 -0.13
C ASN A 7 -1.31 -39.69 0.12
N TRP A 8 -2.42 -39.64 -0.63
CA TRP A 8 -3.45 -38.58 -0.54
C TRP A 8 -4.44 -38.76 0.62
N THR A 9 -4.34 -39.87 1.35
CA THR A 9 -5.27 -40.24 2.42
C THR A 9 -5.39 -39.16 3.51
N PRO A 10 -4.30 -38.51 3.97
CA PRO A 10 -4.40 -37.43 4.98
C PRO A 10 -5.19 -36.23 4.46
N GLY A 11 -4.99 -35.83 3.21
CA GLY A 11 -5.71 -34.69 2.60
C GLY A 11 -7.21 -34.96 2.45
N LEU A 12 -7.58 -36.18 2.08
CA LEU A 12 -8.98 -36.60 1.98
C LEU A 12 -9.69 -36.62 3.35
N ILE A 13 -8.99 -37.03 4.42
CA ILE A 13 -9.54 -37.03 5.77
C ILE A 13 -9.84 -35.59 6.24
N VAL A 14 -8.91 -34.65 6.02
CA VAL A 14 -9.11 -33.24 6.40
C VAL A 14 -10.31 -32.63 5.65
N LEU A 15 -10.43 -32.91 4.36
CA LEU A 15 -11.53 -32.42 3.54
C LEU A 15 -12.88 -32.99 3.99
N ALA A 16 -12.95 -34.28 4.33
CA ALA A 16 -14.15 -34.91 4.85
C ALA A 16 -14.58 -34.32 6.20
N VAL A 17 -13.64 -34.09 7.11
CA VAL A 17 -13.92 -33.45 8.41
C VAL A 17 -14.44 -32.02 8.23
N GLY A 18 -13.85 -31.25 7.31
CA GLY A 18 -14.32 -29.89 6.98
C GLY A 18 -15.76 -29.87 6.46
N PHE A 19 -16.12 -30.79 5.56
CA PHE A 19 -17.49 -30.92 5.04
C PHE A 19 -18.50 -31.30 6.13
N ILE A 20 -18.13 -32.21 7.02
CA ILE A 20 -18.99 -32.63 8.14
C ILE A 20 -19.23 -31.46 9.10
N ALA A 21 -18.18 -30.69 9.43
CA ALA A 21 -18.30 -29.51 10.27
C ALA A 21 -19.18 -28.41 9.63
N ALA A 22 -19.02 -28.17 8.32
CA ALA A 22 -19.85 -27.21 7.59
C ALA A 22 -21.32 -27.66 7.50
N ALA A 23 -21.57 -28.96 7.29
CA ALA A 23 -22.92 -29.52 7.28
C ALA A 23 -23.59 -29.42 8.66
N LEU A 24 -22.85 -29.72 9.74
CA LEU A 24 -23.31 -29.52 11.11
C LEU A 24 -23.60 -28.05 11.41
N PHE A 25 -22.74 -27.14 10.97
CA PHE A 25 -22.95 -25.70 11.12
C PHE A 25 -24.23 -25.24 10.42
N LEU A 26 -24.43 -25.63 9.16
CA LEU A 26 -25.63 -25.31 8.39
C LEU A 26 -26.90 -25.90 9.00
N LEU A 27 -26.84 -27.13 9.54
CA LEU A 27 -27.96 -27.76 10.24
C LEU A 27 -28.31 -27.02 11.54
N THR A 28 -27.31 -26.50 12.26
CA THR A 28 -27.55 -25.69 13.47
C THR A 28 -28.05 -24.28 13.16
N GLN A 29 -27.64 -23.68 12.04
CA GLN A 29 -28.18 -22.40 11.57
C GLN A 29 -29.63 -22.53 11.08
N ARG A 30 -29.96 -23.60 10.33
CA ARG A 30 -31.33 -23.83 9.85
C ARG A 30 -32.35 -24.04 10.97
N ARG A 31 -31.93 -24.55 12.13
CA ARG A 31 -32.79 -24.70 13.32
C ARG A 31 -33.05 -23.38 14.06
N LYS A 32 -32.28 -22.32 13.79
CA LYS A 32 -32.57 -20.96 14.27
C LYS A 32 -33.34 -20.22 13.18
N GLY A 33 -34.65 -20.50 13.10
CA GLY A 33 -35.56 -19.73 12.25
C GLY A 33 -35.42 -18.23 12.53
N ALA A 34 -35.29 -17.46 11.45
CA ALA A 34 -35.07 -16.02 11.48
C ALA A 34 -36.31 -15.26 12.00
N PRO A 35 -36.15 -14.28 12.89
CA PRO A 35 -36.97 -13.09 12.86
C PRO A 35 -36.42 -12.12 11.80
N ALA A 36 -37.31 -11.50 11.03
CA ALA A 36 -36.96 -10.47 10.06
C ALA A 36 -36.13 -9.35 10.72
N PRO A 37 -35.09 -8.81 10.06
CA PRO A 37 -34.37 -7.67 10.61
C PRO A 37 -35.24 -6.42 10.43
N GLU A 38 -35.82 -5.93 11.52
CA GLU A 38 -36.23 -4.53 11.59
C GLU A 38 -35.01 -3.63 11.33
N PRO A 39 -35.14 -2.53 10.57
CA PRO A 39 -34.01 -1.70 10.17
C PRO A 39 -33.52 -0.86 11.34
N LYS A 40 -32.68 -1.43 12.21
CA LYS A 40 -32.01 -0.72 13.32
C LYS A 40 -30.90 0.26 12.88
N GLY A 41 -30.85 0.62 11.59
CA GLY A 41 -29.89 1.57 11.00
C GLY A 41 -30.51 2.84 10.40
N GLY A 42 -31.84 2.89 10.21
CA GLY A 42 -32.48 3.94 9.41
C GLY A 42 -32.31 5.35 9.96
N VAL A 43 -32.52 5.56 11.27
CA VAL A 43 -32.50 6.91 11.86
C VAL A 43 -31.14 7.58 11.76
N LEU A 44 -30.04 6.83 11.97
CA LEU A 44 -28.69 7.39 11.83
C LEU A 44 -28.35 7.71 10.38
N GLU A 45 -28.78 6.86 9.45
CA GLU A 45 -28.58 7.05 8.02
C GLU A 45 -29.42 8.21 7.47
N ASP A 46 -30.65 8.37 7.95
CA ASP A 46 -31.54 9.48 7.60
C ASP A 46 -31.01 10.83 8.12
N LEU A 47 -30.47 10.85 9.35
CA LEU A 47 -29.81 12.04 9.91
C LEU A 47 -28.54 12.41 9.13
N GLU A 48 -27.76 11.41 8.69
CA GLU A 48 -26.59 11.63 7.85
C GLU A 48 -26.98 12.20 6.48
N ARG A 49 -27.99 11.61 5.82
CA ARG A 49 -28.49 12.09 4.53
C ARG A 49 -28.98 13.54 4.61
N ARG A 50 -29.70 13.88 5.69
CA ARG A 50 -30.19 15.25 5.93
C ARG A 50 -29.04 16.24 6.17
N TYR A 51 -28.01 15.83 6.90
CA TYR A 51 -26.81 16.65 7.08
C TYR A 51 -26.12 16.93 5.74
N GLN A 52 -25.89 15.89 4.93
CA GLN A 52 -25.25 16.03 3.62
C GLN A 52 -26.05 16.97 2.69
N SER A 53 -27.38 16.87 2.67
CA SER A 53 -28.21 17.78 1.85
C SER A 53 -28.10 19.25 2.28
N LEU A 54 -27.99 19.52 3.59
CA LEU A 54 -27.84 20.88 4.11
C LEU A 54 -26.47 21.48 3.78
N ILE A 55 -25.41 20.66 3.79
CA ILE A 55 -24.08 21.09 3.34
C ILE A 55 -24.11 21.45 1.85
N GLU A 56 -24.83 20.69 1.02
CA GLU A 56 -24.94 21.00 -0.40
C GLU A 56 -25.69 22.32 -0.64
N GLN A 57 -26.81 22.55 0.06
CA GLN A 57 -27.53 23.83 0.01
C GLN A 57 -26.66 25.02 0.46
N LEU A 58 -25.80 24.84 1.46
CA LEU A 58 -24.84 25.88 1.87
C LEU A 58 -23.82 26.21 0.77
N LYS A 59 -23.37 25.21 0.00
CA LYS A 59 -22.48 25.43 -1.15
C LYS A 59 -23.18 26.14 -2.29
N GLU A 60 -24.41 25.73 -2.61
CA GLU A 60 -25.24 26.39 -3.63
C GLU A 60 -25.50 27.86 -3.25
N LEU A 61 -25.91 28.12 -2.01
CA LEU A 61 -26.11 29.48 -1.50
C LEU A 61 -24.82 30.30 -1.58
N ALA A 62 -23.66 29.70 -1.27
CA ALA A 62 -22.37 30.37 -1.41
C ALA A 62 -22.01 30.73 -2.86
N ALA A 63 -22.42 29.91 -3.83
CA ALA A 63 -22.26 30.20 -5.26
C ALA A 63 -23.18 31.35 -5.72
N GLU A 64 -24.38 31.46 -5.16
CA GLU A 64 -25.37 32.52 -5.48
C GLU A 64 -25.18 33.82 -4.69
N LYS A 65 -24.13 33.92 -3.88
CA LYS A 65 -23.84 35.07 -3.00
C LYS A 65 -23.88 36.44 -3.71
N HIS A 66 -23.55 36.49 -5.00
CA HIS A 66 -23.52 37.72 -5.78
C HIS A 66 -24.88 38.12 -6.39
N THR A 67 -25.84 37.20 -6.40
CA THR A 67 -27.18 37.37 -6.97
C THR A 67 -28.20 37.81 -5.91
N VAL A 68 -27.93 37.50 -4.64
CA VAL A 68 -28.83 37.72 -3.51
C VAL A 68 -28.40 38.94 -2.69
N THR A 69 -29.36 39.66 -2.08
CA THR A 69 -29.03 40.80 -1.20
C THR A 69 -28.19 40.33 0.02
N PRO A 70 -27.21 41.13 0.49
CA PRO A 70 -26.31 40.70 1.57
C PRO A 70 -27.04 40.30 2.87
N GLU A 71 -28.14 40.99 3.20
CA GLU A 71 -28.96 40.70 4.38
C GLU A 71 -29.70 39.36 4.25
N HIS A 72 -30.24 39.07 3.07
CA HIS A 72 -30.95 37.81 2.82
C HIS A 72 -29.99 36.62 2.78
N TYR A 73 -28.81 36.80 2.18
CA TYR A 73 -27.75 35.79 2.19
C TYR A 73 -27.30 35.44 3.61
N ALA A 74 -27.06 36.44 4.47
CA ALA A 74 -26.64 36.21 5.85
C ALA A 74 -27.72 35.49 6.67
N ALA A 75 -28.99 35.86 6.49
CA ALA A 75 -30.11 35.21 7.16
C ALA A 75 -30.26 33.74 6.74
N GLU A 76 -30.26 33.44 5.44
CA GLU A 76 -30.46 32.08 4.95
C GLU A 76 -29.27 31.17 5.28
N ARG A 77 -28.05 31.70 5.19
CA ARG A 77 -26.84 30.98 5.61
C ARG A 77 -26.89 30.62 7.08
N SER A 78 -27.24 31.57 7.95
CA SER A 78 -27.31 31.33 9.40
C SER A 78 -28.36 30.27 9.75
N ARG A 79 -29.49 30.26 9.04
CA ARG A 79 -30.54 29.25 9.21
C ARG A 79 -30.04 27.85 8.83
N LEU A 80 -29.43 27.70 7.66
CA LEU A 80 -28.91 26.41 7.18
C LEU A 80 -27.79 25.87 8.07
N GLU A 81 -26.89 26.73 8.55
CA GLU A 81 -25.82 26.35 9.50
C GLU A 81 -26.40 25.84 10.84
N LEU A 82 -27.45 26.49 11.36
CA LEU A 82 -28.13 26.05 12.58
C LEU A 82 -28.82 24.69 12.40
N GLU A 83 -29.49 24.47 11.27
CA GLU A 83 -30.15 23.19 10.95
C GLU A 83 -29.13 22.06 10.78
N ALA A 84 -28.00 22.32 10.12
CA ALA A 84 -26.92 21.34 9.95
C ALA A 84 -26.28 20.95 11.29
N ALA A 85 -26.02 21.94 12.15
CA ALA A 85 -25.52 21.70 13.50
C ALA A 85 -26.52 20.90 14.36
N ALA A 86 -27.83 21.12 14.20
CA ALA A 86 -28.86 20.36 14.90
C ALA A 86 -28.90 18.89 14.44
N ALA A 87 -28.79 18.62 13.13
CA ALA A 87 -28.74 17.27 12.60
C ALA A 87 -27.52 16.48 13.11
N LEU A 88 -26.36 17.12 13.18
CA LEU A 88 -25.13 16.50 13.67
C LEU A 88 -25.20 16.17 15.18
N ARG A 89 -25.75 17.07 16.00
CA ARG A 89 -25.97 16.80 17.44
C ARG A 89 -26.94 15.64 17.66
N ALA A 90 -28.05 15.60 16.92
CA ALA A 90 -29.00 14.50 17.02
C ALA A 90 -28.34 13.15 16.66
N LYS A 91 -27.49 13.12 15.63
CA LYS A 91 -26.71 11.93 15.26
C LYS A 91 -25.80 11.47 16.41
N ASP A 92 -25.05 12.40 17.01
CA ASP A 92 -24.14 12.11 18.12
C ASP A 92 -24.90 11.60 19.37
N GLU A 93 -26.05 12.19 19.69
CA GLU A 93 -26.91 11.70 20.78
C GLU A 93 -27.42 10.28 20.53
N HIS A 94 -27.86 9.98 19.31
CA HIS A 94 -28.30 8.64 18.93
C HIS A 94 -27.15 7.62 18.99
N GLN A 95 -25.94 8.03 18.61
CA GLN A 95 -24.74 7.20 18.67
C GLN A 95 -24.32 6.96 20.12
N LYS A 96 -24.29 7.99 20.95
CA LYS A 96 -24.01 7.90 22.39
C LYS A 96 -25.05 7.06 23.14
N LYS A 97 -26.32 7.09 22.74
CA LYS A 97 -27.38 6.24 23.30
C LYS A 97 -27.25 4.77 22.89
N LYS A 98 -26.71 4.50 21.69
CA LYS A 98 -26.33 3.16 21.24
C LYS A 98 -25.14 2.63 22.05
N ASP A 99 -24.15 3.48 22.29
CA ASP A 99 -22.92 3.11 22.99
C ASP A 99 -23.09 3.08 24.53
N GLY A 100 -24.07 3.83 25.06
CA GLY A 100 -24.36 3.98 26.49
C GLY A 100 -25.54 3.16 27.03
N ALA A 101 -26.13 2.24 26.27
CA ALA A 101 -27.19 1.37 26.77
C ALA A 101 -26.61 0.34 27.77
N PRO A 102 -27.02 0.33 29.06
CA PRO A 102 -26.60 -0.71 29.98
C PRO A 102 -27.21 -2.05 29.58
N ALA A 103 -26.39 -3.10 29.54
CA ALA A 103 -26.82 -4.46 29.27
C ALA A 103 -27.99 -4.85 30.20
N ALA A 104 -29.20 -4.94 29.63
CA ALA A 104 -30.37 -5.39 30.35
C ALA A 104 -30.18 -6.83 30.84
N GLN A 105 -30.61 -7.03 32.09
CA GLN A 105 -30.41 -8.23 32.89
C GLN A 105 -31.07 -9.48 32.28
N THR A 106 -30.29 -10.55 32.29
CA THR A 106 -30.61 -11.99 32.32
C THR A 106 -32.10 -12.41 32.30
N ALA A 107 -32.47 -13.15 31.25
CA ALA A 107 -33.53 -14.18 31.29
C ALA A 107 -32.88 -15.58 31.21
N PRO A 108 -33.53 -16.64 31.71
CA PRO A 108 -32.87 -17.74 32.40
C PRO A 108 -32.10 -18.67 31.46
N VAL A 109 -30.94 -19.12 31.98
CA VAL A 109 -30.10 -20.16 31.39
C VAL A 109 -30.92 -21.45 31.19
N SER A 110 -31.01 -21.89 29.94
CA SER A 110 -31.37 -23.27 29.64
C SER A 110 -30.28 -24.19 30.18
N THR A 111 -30.71 -25.16 30.97
CA THR A 111 -29.92 -26.28 31.49
C THR A 111 -29.30 -27.05 30.33
N GLY A 112 -28.02 -26.80 30.06
CA GLY A 112 -27.20 -27.58 29.14
C GLY A 112 -25.81 -27.72 29.72
N PHE A 113 -25.32 -28.97 29.84
CA PHE A 113 -24.19 -29.48 30.62
C PHE A 113 -22.81 -28.77 30.50
N LEU A 114 -22.66 -27.66 29.78
CA LEU A 114 -21.39 -26.93 29.63
C LEU A 114 -21.62 -25.42 29.73
N SER A 115 -20.94 -24.79 30.71
CA SER A 115 -21.02 -23.35 30.95
C SER A 115 -20.52 -22.54 29.74
N PRO A 116 -21.05 -21.32 29.49
CA PRO A 116 -20.70 -20.51 28.32
C PRO A 116 -19.20 -20.19 28.22
N GLN A 117 -18.53 -20.05 29.36
CA GLN A 117 -17.10 -19.81 29.46
C GLN A 117 -16.27 -21.02 29.01
N LEU A 118 -16.72 -22.24 29.34
CA LEU A 118 -16.06 -23.47 28.90
C LEU A 118 -16.18 -23.67 27.39
N LYS A 119 -17.31 -23.25 26.80
CA LYS A 119 -17.50 -23.25 25.33
C LYS A 119 -16.53 -22.29 24.65
N GLY A 120 -16.30 -21.11 25.23
CA GLY A 120 -15.31 -20.15 24.74
C GLY A 120 -13.87 -20.66 24.86
N ALA A 121 -13.53 -21.26 26.01
CA ALA A 121 -12.22 -21.84 26.24
C ALA A 121 -11.91 -23.02 25.30
N LEU A 122 -12.90 -23.88 25.02
CA LEU A 122 -12.76 -24.96 24.05
C LEU A 122 -12.58 -24.44 22.62
N TRP A 123 -13.25 -23.35 22.26
CA TRP A 123 -13.08 -22.71 20.96
C TRP A 123 -11.70 -22.05 20.81
N GLY A 124 -11.25 -21.30 21.82
CA GLY A 124 -9.92 -20.70 21.84
C GLY A 124 -8.80 -21.74 21.84
N GLY A 125 -8.95 -22.80 22.65
CA GLY A 125 -8.02 -23.92 22.68
C GLY A 125 -7.92 -24.65 21.34
N GLY A 126 -9.05 -24.86 20.66
CA GLY A 126 -9.08 -25.45 19.32
C GLY A 126 -8.36 -24.61 18.27
N ILE A 127 -8.50 -23.28 18.31
CA ILE A 127 -7.81 -22.36 17.41
C ILE A 127 -6.30 -22.39 17.65
N VAL A 128 -5.87 -22.28 18.90
CA VAL A 128 -4.43 -22.30 19.25
C VAL A 128 -3.80 -23.63 18.86
N LEU A 129 -4.50 -24.75 19.10
CA LEU A 129 -4.04 -26.07 18.69
C LEU A 129 -3.95 -26.18 17.17
N PHE A 130 -4.94 -25.66 16.43
CA PHE A 130 -4.94 -25.67 14.97
C PHE A 130 -3.76 -24.88 14.39
N PHE A 131 -3.55 -23.64 14.83
CA PHE A 131 -2.43 -22.82 14.35
C PHE A 131 -1.07 -23.31 14.84
N GLY A 132 -1.00 -23.92 16.02
CA GLY A 132 0.21 -24.57 16.52
C GLY A 132 0.59 -25.79 15.67
N ILE A 133 -0.38 -26.65 15.35
CA ILE A 133 -0.16 -27.79 14.44
C ILE A 133 0.19 -27.28 13.04
N LEU A 134 -0.55 -26.30 12.50
CA LEU A 134 -0.30 -25.73 11.18
C LEU A 134 1.10 -25.10 11.07
N GLY A 135 1.51 -24.33 12.08
CA GLY A 135 2.84 -23.74 12.16
C GLY A 135 3.93 -24.80 12.28
N TYR A 136 3.73 -25.83 13.11
CA TYR A 136 4.65 -26.95 13.22
C TYR A 136 4.78 -27.71 11.89
N THR A 137 3.67 -27.99 11.21
CA THR A 137 3.68 -28.66 9.90
C THR A 137 4.39 -27.81 8.84
N LEU A 138 4.10 -26.51 8.77
CA LEU A 138 4.73 -25.59 7.83
C LEU A 138 6.25 -25.50 8.04
N VAL A 139 6.70 -25.38 9.28
CA VAL A 139 8.13 -25.33 9.61
C VAL A 139 8.79 -26.70 9.36
N SER A 140 8.11 -27.80 9.64
CA SER A 140 8.64 -29.15 9.40
C SER A 140 8.74 -29.53 7.91
N GLU A 141 7.91 -28.91 7.05
CA GLU A 141 7.91 -29.14 5.60
C GLU A 141 8.80 -28.16 4.82
N GLN A 142 9.38 -27.15 5.47
CA GLN A 142 10.40 -26.30 4.87
C GLN A 142 11.72 -27.08 4.67
N ARG A 143 11.80 -27.86 3.60
CA ARG A 143 13.10 -28.33 3.09
C ARG A 143 13.87 -27.12 2.55
N THR A 144 15.13 -26.99 2.96
CA THR A 144 16.06 -26.08 2.31
C THR A 144 16.28 -26.55 0.87
N ARG A 145 15.95 -25.69 -0.09
CA ARG A 145 16.03 -25.97 -1.53
C ARG A 145 17.47 -26.30 -1.91
N GLY A 146 17.70 -27.51 -2.42
CA GLY A 146 18.98 -27.90 -3.01
C GLY A 146 19.08 -27.37 -4.45
N GLU A 147 20.30 -27.15 -4.93
CA GLU A 147 20.62 -26.53 -6.22
C GLU A 147 19.98 -27.21 -7.46
N GLU A 148 19.38 -28.39 -7.32
CA GLU A 148 18.82 -29.17 -8.44
C GLU A 148 17.28 -29.20 -8.52
N ASP A 149 16.56 -28.52 -7.61
CA ASP A 149 15.09 -28.51 -7.64
C ASP A 149 14.54 -27.50 -8.69
N ALA A 150 14.29 -28.02 -9.89
CA ALA A 150 13.69 -27.31 -11.02
C ALA A 150 12.36 -26.64 -10.62
N ALA A 151 12.22 -25.36 -10.98
CA ALA A 151 11.03 -24.56 -10.70
C ALA A 151 9.78 -25.22 -11.29
N THR A 152 8.84 -25.63 -10.44
CA THR A 152 7.53 -26.16 -10.87
C THR A 152 6.61 -25.02 -11.28
N GLY A 153 6.98 -24.35 -12.36
CA GLY A 153 6.11 -23.51 -13.16
C GLY A 153 6.46 -23.81 -14.60
N ARG A 154 5.47 -24.15 -15.44
CA ARG A 154 5.70 -24.20 -16.88
C ARG A 154 6.04 -22.77 -17.32
N VAL A 155 7.33 -22.46 -17.38
CA VAL A 155 7.81 -21.26 -18.07
C VAL A 155 7.37 -21.38 -19.52
N PRO A 156 6.58 -20.42 -20.05
CA PRO A 156 6.27 -20.38 -21.46
C PRO A 156 7.58 -20.38 -22.25
N PRO A 157 7.72 -21.17 -23.33
CA PRO A 157 8.90 -21.13 -24.15
C PRO A 157 9.03 -19.72 -24.74
N GLY A 158 10.02 -18.96 -24.25
CA GLY A 158 10.21 -17.54 -24.57
C GLY A 158 10.58 -16.64 -23.39
N MET A 159 10.43 -17.09 -22.14
CA MET A 159 10.79 -16.30 -20.93
C MET A 159 12.08 -16.75 -20.24
N ALA A 160 12.86 -17.64 -20.85
CA ALA A 160 14.24 -17.93 -20.44
C ALA A 160 15.23 -16.86 -20.94
N GLY A 161 14.85 -15.58 -20.82
CA GLY A 161 15.69 -14.43 -21.10
C GLY A 161 15.73 -13.53 -19.87
N ASN A 162 16.91 -13.37 -19.29
CA ASN A 162 17.28 -12.38 -18.25
C ASN A 162 17.18 -12.80 -16.77
N GLY A 163 17.14 -14.09 -16.45
CA GLY A 163 17.40 -14.57 -15.08
C GLY A 163 18.87 -14.43 -14.62
N GLN A 164 19.80 -14.20 -15.55
CA GLN A 164 21.24 -14.09 -15.26
C GLN A 164 21.70 -12.70 -14.81
N GLN A 165 20.84 -11.68 -14.81
CA GLN A 165 21.19 -10.34 -14.32
C GLN A 165 20.93 -10.13 -12.82
N MET A 166 20.13 -11.00 -12.17
CA MET A 166 19.85 -10.88 -10.73
C MET A 166 20.89 -11.57 -9.82
N GLN A 167 21.86 -12.32 -10.38
CA GLN A 167 22.84 -13.08 -9.60
C GLN A 167 24.28 -12.54 -9.70
N GLN A 168 24.53 -11.50 -10.50
CA GLN A 168 25.76 -10.73 -10.37
C GLN A 168 25.50 -9.68 -9.30
N GLU A 169 25.98 -9.96 -8.08
CA GLU A 169 26.10 -8.92 -7.05
C GLU A 169 26.89 -7.78 -7.67
N ASP A 170 26.24 -6.62 -7.81
CA ASP A 170 26.89 -5.46 -8.37
C ASP A 170 27.99 -5.05 -7.38
N PRO A 171 29.27 -5.00 -7.81
CA PRO A 171 30.37 -4.67 -6.92
C PRO A 171 30.13 -3.33 -6.21
N GLU A 172 29.39 -2.40 -6.83
CA GLU A 172 29.04 -1.10 -6.25
C GLU A 172 28.11 -1.25 -5.05
N LEU A 173 27.10 -2.12 -5.14
CA LEU A 173 26.17 -2.41 -4.04
C LEU A 173 26.92 -2.98 -2.83
N THR A 174 27.73 -4.01 -3.07
CA THR A 174 28.47 -4.69 -2.00
C THR A 174 29.47 -3.75 -1.34
N GLN A 175 30.16 -2.92 -2.13
CA GLN A 175 31.10 -1.93 -1.63
C GLN A 175 30.41 -0.86 -0.76
N ALA A 176 29.26 -0.33 -1.18
CA ALA A 176 28.51 0.64 -0.36
C ALA A 176 28.03 0.03 0.96
N MET A 177 27.54 -1.21 0.94
CA MET A 177 27.14 -1.92 2.14
C MET A 177 28.31 -2.11 3.11
N GLU A 178 29.49 -2.48 2.60
CA GLU A 178 30.69 -2.64 3.43
C GLU A 178 31.15 -1.30 4.04
N ARG A 179 31.15 -0.22 3.24
CA ARG A 179 31.46 1.13 3.72
C ARG A 179 30.52 1.57 4.84
N LEU A 180 29.21 1.38 4.68
CA LEU A 180 28.23 1.71 5.73
C LEU A 180 28.34 0.83 6.96
N LYS A 181 28.73 -0.43 6.81
CA LYS A 181 28.99 -1.33 7.94
C LYS A 181 30.17 -0.82 8.78
N ASN A 182 31.23 -0.37 8.13
CA ASN A 182 32.44 0.13 8.78
C ASN A 182 32.27 1.57 9.30
N ASN A 183 31.49 2.39 8.60
CA ASN A 183 31.16 3.76 8.94
C ASN A 183 29.68 4.06 8.64
N PRO A 184 28.78 3.93 9.64
CA PRO A 184 27.35 4.19 9.45
C PRO A 184 26.98 5.65 9.12
N GLY A 185 27.93 6.58 9.20
CA GLY A 185 27.76 7.99 8.82
C GLY A 185 28.37 8.35 7.47
N ASP A 186 28.83 7.38 6.69
CA ASP A 186 29.32 7.59 5.33
C ASP A 186 28.14 7.94 4.40
N LEU A 187 27.90 9.24 4.21
CA LEU A 187 26.78 9.75 3.42
C LEU A 187 26.91 9.37 1.94
N ASP A 188 28.12 9.33 1.40
CA ASP A 188 28.36 8.94 0.01
C ASP A 188 28.03 7.46 -0.20
N ALA A 189 28.42 6.60 0.75
CA ALA A 189 28.04 5.19 0.71
C ALA A 189 26.52 5.00 0.88
N ALA A 190 25.86 5.84 1.70
CA ALA A 190 24.40 5.84 1.83
C ALA A 190 23.70 6.28 0.56
N ALA A 191 24.23 7.28 -0.14
CA ALA A 191 23.72 7.76 -1.42
C ALA A 191 23.86 6.68 -2.49
N LEU A 192 25.05 6.07 -2.64
CA LEU A 192 25.28 4.97 -3.58
C LEU A 192 24.36 3.76 -3.31
N LEU A 193 24.23 3.35 -2.04
CA LEU A 193 23.33 2.26 -1.67
C LEU A 193 21.87 2.60 -1.98
N SER A 194 21.44 3.83 -1.69
CA SER A 194 20.08 4.29 -1.98
C SER A 194 19.80 4.29 -3.48
N HIS A 195 20.74 4.80 -4.28
CA HIS A 195 20.67 4.80 -5.75
C HIS A 195 20.44 3.38 -6.27
N GLU A 196 21.28 2.43 -5.84
CA GLU A 196 21.24 1.07 -6.35
C GLU A 196 19.99 0.32 -5.91
N LEU A 197 19.52 0.56 -4.68
CA LEU A 197 18.24 0.03 -4.21
C LEU A 197 17.06 0.60 -5.04
N ILE A 198 17.08 1.89 -5.41
CA ILE A 198 16.07 2.49 -6.30
C ILE A 198 16.09 1.83 -7.68
N ARG A 199 17.27 1.66 -8.28
CA ARG A 199 17.43 0.98 -9.58
C ARG A 199 16.86 -0.44 -9.56
N ARG A 200 17.07 -1.16 -8.46
CA ARG A 200 16.55 -2.53 -8.23
C ARG A 200 15.08 -2.58 -7.83
N GLN A 201 14.42 -1.42 -7.72
CA GLN A 201 13.04 -1.30 -7.29
C GLN A 201 12.81 -1.77 -5.84
N MET A 202 13.86 -1.77 -5.03
CA MET A 202 13.86 -2.10 -3.60
C MET A 202 13.54 -0.83 -2.79
N TYR A 203 12.37 -0.26 -3.05
CA TYR A 203 12.02 1.11 -2.63
C TYR A 203 11.91 1.28 -1.11
N GLU A 204 11.41 0.27 -0.40
CA GLU A 204 11.29 0.30 1.06
C GLU A 204 12.65 0.33 1.75
N GLU A 205 13.64 -0.35 1.18
CA GLU A 205 15.01 -0.36 1.68
C GLU A 205 15.73 0.94 1.34
N ALA A 206 15.59 1.39 0.09
CA ALA A 206 16.10 2.68 -0.35
C ALA A 206 15.62 3.81 0.56
N ASP A 207 14.33 3.84 0.89
CA ASP A 207 13.78 4.87 1.77
C ASP A 207 14.35 4.83 3.18
N ARG A 208 14.54 3.64 3.77
CA ARG A 208 15.16 3.54 5.09
C ARG A 208 16.59 4.09 5.09
N VAL A 209 17.38 3.73 4.07
CA VAL A 209 18.77 4.19 3.94
C VAL A 209 18.80 5.71 3.70
N THR A 210 18.00 6.19 2.73
CA THR A 210 17.91 7.61 2.36
C THR A 210 17.48 8.47 3.53
N MET A 211 16.40 8.10 4.23
CA MET A 211 15.87 8.89 5.35
C MET A 211 16.80 8.89 6.55
N ARG A 212 17.50 7.78 6.82
CA ARG A 212 18.53 7.73 7.87
C ARG A 212 19.69 8.65 7.57
N ALA A 213 20.18 8.66 6.34
CA ALA A 213 21.29 9.51 5.93
C ALA A 213 20.90 11.00 5.93
N LEU A 214 19.69 11.33 5.45
CA LEU A 214 19.15 12.70 5.52
C LEU A 214 18.90 13.18 6.96
N ALA A 215 18.69 12.28 7.92
CA ALA A 215 18.63 12.66 9.33
C ALA A 215 20.01 13.10 9.88
N MET A 216 21.10 12.68 9.25
CA MET A 216 22.46 13.08 9.60
C MET A 216 22.87 14.36 8.84
N ASP A 217 22.55 14.45 7.55
CA ASP A 217 22.70 15.67 6.75
C ASP A 217 21.45 15.93 5.90
N PRO A 218 20.57 16.86 6.34
CA PRO A 218 19.36 17.22 5.60
C PRO A 218 19.60 17.93 4.27
N PHE A 219 20.82 18.43 4.01
CA PHE A 219 21.13 19.26 2.85
C PHE A 219 21.86 18.50 1.74
N ASN A 220 22.24 17.24 1.97
CA ASN A 220 22.89 16.41 0.96
C ASN A 220 22.01 16.31 -0.30
N VAL A 221 22.53 16.84 -1.42
CA VAL A 221 21.77 17.05 -2.66
C VAL A 221 21.34 15.72 -3.28
N GLU A 222 22.25 14.75 -3.37
CA GLU A 222 22.00 13.44 -3.98
C GLU A 222 20.95 12.64 -3.18
N LEU A 223 21.05 12.63 -1.86
CA LEU A 223 20.05 12.00 -0.99
C LEU A 223 18.68 12.70 -1.08
N ARG A 224 18.64 14.01 -1.29
CA ARG A 224 17.39 14.74 -1.55
C ARG A 224 16.79 14.37 -2.90
N VAL A 225 17.61 14.14 -3.94
CA VAL A 225 17.16 13.58 -5.22
C VAL A 225 16.52 12.22 -4.98
N HIS A 226 17.19 11.29 -4.30
CA HIS A 226 16.64 9.96 -3.99
C HIS A 226 15.32 10.03 -3.22
N LYS A 227 15.22 10.91 -2.22
CA LYS A 227 13.96 11.15 -1.50
C LYS A 227 12.86 11.63 -2.45
N GLY A 228 13.15 12.56 -3.36
CA GLY A 228 12.22 13.01 -4.38
C GLY A 228 11.70 11.85 -5.23
N VAL A 229 12.58 10.98 -5.71
CA VAL A 229 12.22 9.78 -6.49
C VAL A 229 11.31 8.84 -5.68
N LEU A 230 11.64 8.60 -4.42
CA LEU A 230 10.84 7.76 -3.53
C LEU A 230 9.45 8.35 -3.24
N ARG A 231 9.30 9.69 -3.23
CA ARG A 231 7.98 10.34 -3.18
C ARG A 231 7.14 10.00 -4.40
N ALA A 232 7.71 10.06 -5.61
CA ALA A 232 6.99 9.67 -6.83
C ALA A 232 6.54 8.20 -6.79
N VAL A 233 7.41 7.29 -6.33
CA VAL A 233 7.07 5.86 -6.19
C VAL A 233 5.91 5.65 -5.22
N ARG A 234 5.81 6.46 -4.17
CA ARG A 234 4.71 6.44 -3.18
C ARG A 234 3.42 7.11 -3.66
N GLY A 235 3.39 7.62 -4.89
CA GLY A 235 2.22 8.26 -5.50
C GLY A 235 2.18 9.79 -5.37
N ASP A 236 3.13 10.40 -4.66
CA ASP A 236 3.27 11.87 -4.63
C ASP A 236 4.13 12.35 -5.81
N GLU A 237 3.61 12.11 -7.00
CA GLU A 237 4.33 12.42 -8.24
C GLU A 237 4.42 13.92 -8.51
N ALA A 238 3.38 14.69 -8.15
CA ALA A 238 3.39 16.15 -8.31
C ALA A 238 4.40 16.81 -7.37
N GLY A 239 4.45 16.38 -6.10
CA GLY A 239 5.44 16.87 -5.13
C GLY A 239 6.86 16.47 -5.51
N SER A 240 7.04 15.25 -6.04
CA SER A 240 8.34 14.80 -6.57
C SER A 240 8.78 15.64 -7.76
N GLU A 241 7.91 15.89 -8.75
CA GLU A 241 8.25 16.66 -9.95
C GLU A 241 8.70 18.08 -9.56
N GLN A 242 7.97 18.73 -8.66
CA GLN A 242 8.34 20.05 -8.15
C GLN A 242 9.70 20.03 -7.42
N GLU A 243 9.91 19.08 -6.51
CA GLU A 243 11.14 19.02 -5.71
C GLU A 243 12.37 18.69 -6.57
N LEU A 244 12.27 17.71 -7.48
CA LEU A 244 13.35 17.33 -8.38
C LEU A 244 13.69 18.44 -9.38
N THR A 245 12.68 19.14 -9.91
CA THR A 245 12.89 20.30 -10.79
C THR A 245 13.64 21.41 -10.06
N GLN A 246 13.22 21.73 -8.83
CA GLN A 246 13.91 22.74 -8.03
C GLN A 246 15.37 22.35 -7.74
N LEU A 247 15.62 21.07 -7.43
CA LEU A 247 16.96 20.57 -7.15
C LEU A 247 17.88 20.75 -8.36
N VAL A 248 17.47 20.30 -9.55
CA VAL A 248 18.29 20.41 -10.76
C VAL A 248 18.52 21.86 -11.18
N ASP A 249 17.54 22.73 -11.02
CA ASP A 249 17.69 24.15 -11.39
C ASP A 249 18.59 24.92 -10.41
N THR A 250 18.76 24.42 -9.18
CA THR A 250 19.51 25.12 -8.12
C THR A 250 20.93 24.55 -7.95
N TYR A 251 21.10 23.24 -8.07
CA TYR A 251 22.33 22.55 -7.71
C TYR A 251 22.91 21.80 -8.91
N PRO A 252 24.12 22.16 -9.37
CA PRO A 252 24.80 21.42 -10.44
C PRO A 252 25.04 19.94 -10.14
N ASP A 253 25.09 19.55 -8.86
CA ASP A 253 25.31 18.15 -8.47
C ASP A 253 24.01 17.32 -8.51
N ALA A 254 22.86 17.96 -8.75
CA ALA A 254 21.55 17.30 -8.80
C ALA A 254 21.19 16.75 -10.20
N GLN A 255 22.10 16.76 -11.19
CA GLN A 255 21.76 16.39 -12.58
C GLN A 255 21.21 14.98 -12.72
N GLU A 256 21.57 14.07 -11.83
CA GLU A 256 20.99 12.73 -11.79
C GLU A 256 19.45 12.75 -11.64
N ALA A 257 18.89 13.81 -11.04
CA ALA A 257 17.45 14.03 -10.98
C ALA A 257 16.79 14.00 -12.36
N LEU A 258 17.46 14.47 -13.42
CA LEU A 258 16.92 14.45 -14.79
C LEU A 258 16.77 13.03 -15.34
N LEU A 259 17.69 12.11 -15.00
CA LEU A 259 17.55 10.70 -15.38
C LEU A 259 16.34 10.09 -14.67
N PHE A 260 16.18 10.36 -13.38
CA PHE A 260 15.05 9.85 -12.62
C PHE A 260 13.72 10.48 -13.07
N MET A 261 13.68 11.79 -13.35
CA MET A 261 12.52 12.47 -13.92
C MET A 261 12.12 11.85 -15.26
N GLY A 262 13.09 11.57 -16.13
CA GLY A 262 12.85 10.88 -17.38
C GLY A 262 12.28 9.47 -17.18
N ALA A 263 12.84 8.68 -16.26
CA ALA A 263 12.34 7.35 -15.92
C ALA A 263 10.92 7.37 -15.29
N ILE A 264 10.64 8.34 -14.42
CA ILE A 264 9.31 8.56 -13.83
C ILE A 264 8.31 8.93 -14.93
N ALA A 265 8.67 9.83 -15.84
CA ALA A 265 7.82 10.21 -16.97
C ALA A 265 7.54 9.02 -17.90
N MET A 266 8.54 8.18 -18.18
CA MET A 266 8.38 6.94 -18.94
C MET A 266 7.37 5.99 -18.27
N ARG A 267 7.45 5.81 -16.96
CA ARG A 267 6.51 4.97 -16.20
C ARG A 267 5.07 5.48 -16.29
N ARG A 268 4.90 6.81 -16.39
CA ARG A 268 3.59 7.47 -16.55
C ARG A 268 3.10 7.49 -18.00
N GLY A 269 3.92 7.05 -18.95
CA GLY A 269 3.62 7.12 -20.38
C GLY A 269 3.81 8.49 -21.02
N ASP A 270 4.35 9.48 -20.27
CA ASP A 270 4.65 10.81 -20.78
C ASP A 270 6.01 10.82 -21.49
N LYS A 271 6.02 10.26 -22.70
CA LYS A 271 7.22 10.14 -23.53
C LYS A 271 7.83 11.50 -23.89
N ALA A 272 7.01 12.55 -23.97
CA ALA A 272 7.47 13.89 -24.31
C ALA A 272 8.31 14.49 -23.18
N LYS A 273 7.81 14.43 -21.93
CA LYS A 273 8.59 14.86 -20.76
C LYS A 273 9.81 13.98 -20.50
N ALA A 274 9.69 12.68 -20.78
CA ALA A 274 10.83 11.78 -20.68
C ALA A 274 11.96 12.20 -21.62
N LEU A 275 11.63 12.46 -22.89
CA LEU A 275 12.58 12.92 -23.88
C LEU A 275 13.24 14.25 -23.46
N GLU A 276 12.45 15.23 -23.01
CA GLU A 276 12.96 16.52 -22.54
C GLU A 276 13.97 16.36 -21.39
N SER A 277 13.64 15.53 -20.40
CA SER A 277 14.52 15.30 -19.24
C SER A 277 15.83 14.63 -19.66
N PHE A 278 15.78 13.61 -20.52
CA PHE A 278 16.98 12.92 -21.01
C PHE A 278 17.84 13.80 -21.92
N GLU A 279 17.23 14.62 -22.78
CA GLU A 279 17.96 15.57 -23.62
C GLU A 279 18.66 16.63 -22.80
N ARG A 280 17.96 17.18 -21.78
CA ARG A 280 18.55 18.13 -20.84
C ARG A 280 19.75 17.51 -20.13
N PHE A 281 19.62 16.27 -19.63
CA PHE A 281 20.75 15.54 -19.01
C PHE A 281 21.92 15.36 -19.98
N ALA A 282 21.65 15.00 -21.24
CA ALA A 282 22.69 14.80 -22.25
C ALA A 282 23.44 16.09 -22.62
N VAL A 283 22.83 17.26 -22.42
CA VAL A 283 23.45 18.57 -22.62
C VAL A 283 24.25 19.00 -21.38
N GLU A 284 23.70 18.78 -20.18
CA GLU A 284 24.29 19.26 -18.93
C GLU A 284 25.42 18.36 -18.39
N VAL A 285 25.40 17.06 -18.71
CA VAL A 285 26.40 16.09 -18.24
C VAL A 285 27.35 15.68 -19.37
N PRO A 286 28.68 15.79 -19.17
CA PRO A 286 29.68 15.30 -20.12
C PRO A 286 29.49 13.85 -20.55
N ALA A 287 29.72 13.57 -21.83
CA ALA A 287 29.45 12.26 -22.46
C ALA A 287 30.12 11.06 -21.77
N ASN A 288 31.28 11.24 -21.13
CA ASN A 288 31.98 10.17 -20.40
C ASN A 288 31.32 9.79 -19.07
N MET A 289 30.41 10.61 -18.56
CA MET A 289 29.64 10.37 -17.33
C MET A 289 28.17 10.01 -17.62
N GLN A 290 27.78 9.96 -18.90
CA GLN A 290 26.43 9.57 -19.28
C GLN A 290 26.29 8.04 -19.22
N PRO A 291 25.15 7.51 -18.74
CA PRO A 291 24.92 6.08 -18.76
C PRO A 291 24.82 5.58 -20.21
N PRO A 292 25.46 4.45 -20.57
CA PRO A 292 25.50 3.95 -21.94
C PRO A 292 24.14 3.87 -22.68
N PRO A 293 23.00 3.49 -22.05
CA PRO A 293 21.74 3.41 -22.76
C PRO A 293 21.07 4.77 -23.06
N LEU A 294 21.57 5.89 -22.54
CA LEU A 294 20.91 7.20 -22.64
C LEU A 294 20.63 7.63 -24.08
N LEU A 295 21.66 7.61 -24.93
CA LEU A 295 21.53 8.08 -26.31
C LEU A 295 20.57 7.21 -27.13
N SER A 296 20.60 5.90 -26.90
CA SER A 296 19.65 4.96 -27.51
C SER A 296 18.21 5.26 -27.08
N ALA A 297 18.00 5.56 -25.80
CA ALA A 297 16.68 5.93 -25.28
C ALA A 297 16.16 7.24 -25.90
N ILE A 298 17.01 8.27 -26.01
CA ILE A 298 16.66 9.54 -26.67
C ILE A 298 16.27 9.32 -28.13
N GLN A 299 17.07 8.56 -28.89
CA GLN A 299 16.80 8.27 -30.30
C GLN A 299 15.48 7.52 -30.49
N GLN A 300 15.22 6.52 -29.64
CA GLN A 300 13.96 5.78 -29.67
C GLN A 300 12.76 6.70 -29.41
N LEU A 301 12.84 7.54 -28.37
CA LEU A 301 11.75 8.46 -28.02
C LEU A 301 11.50 9.50 -29.11
N ARG A 302 12.54 10.01 -29.76
CA ARG A 302 12.39 10.90 -30.93
C ARG A 302 11.64 10.23 -32.06
N GLY A 303 12.02 9.00 -32.41
CA GLY A 303 11.33 8.21 -33.43
C GLY A 303 9.86 7.95 -33.10
N GLU A 304 9.55 7.61 -31.85
CA GLU A 304 8.19 7.39 -31.38
C GLU A 304 7.32 8.67 -31.36
N LEU A 305 7.95 9.84 -31.17
CA LEU A 305 7.29 11.15 -31.17
C LEU A 305 7.31 11.85 -32.54
N GLY A 306 7.97 11.27 -33.54
CA GLY A 306 8.13 11.86 -34.87
C GLY A 306 8.97 13.13 -34.90
N ARG A 307 9.98 13.23 -34.03
CA ARG A 307 10.92 14.37 -33.93
C ARG A 307 12.29 14.04 -34.51
#